data_AF-A0A656YVQ1-F1
#
_entry.id   AF-A0A656YVQ1-F1
#
_cell.length_a   1.000
_cell.length_b   1.000
_cell.length_c   1.000
_cell.angle_alpha   90.00
_cell.angle_beta   90.00
_cell.angle_gamma   90.00
#
_symmetry.space_group_name_H-M   'P 1'
#
loop_
_entity.id
_entity.type
_entity.pdbx_description
1 polymer ?
#
loop_
_entity_poly.entity_id
_entity_poly.type
_entity_poly.pdbx_seq_one_letter_code
_entity_poly.pdbx_strand_id
1 'polypeptide(L)'
;PLRARSGGVLERAGHTEATVDLARQAGLKPAGVLIEILSNDGTMARLPELAEKAEEWGIKIVTVEDLIEYRFRQEKHVEKIVSLDFPTDFGHFKAVGYDSKLSDEQHIALIKGELGEGKDVLVRVHSECLTGDTLRSLRCDCGAQMRTALERIEEEGRGVFLYILGHEGRGIGLLNKLKAMKLQEEGYDTVEANRRLGYEPDLRDYGIGAQILKDIGVKSMRLMTNNPKKIVGLEGYGLKVRERIPLNVGQNECNSEYLKTKKERNGLVEHN
;
A
#
# COMPACT_ATOMS: atom_id res chain seq x y z
N PRO A 1 -31.93 -3.51 1.23
CA PRO A 1 -31.07 -2.31 1.37
C PRO A 1 -29.63 -2.76 1.61
N LEU A 2 -28.66 -2.16 0.92
CA LEU A 2 -27.24 -2.46 1.10
C LEU A 2 -26.67 -1.58 2.23
N ARG A 3 -25.75 -2.13 3.04
CA ARG A 3 -25.09 -1.40 4.14
C ARG A 3 -23.62 -1.19 3.80
N ALA A 4 -23.23 0.07 3.63
CA ALA A 4 -21.83 0.44 3.43
C ALA A 4 -21.01 0.24 4.71
N ARG A 5 -19.72 -0.05 4.53
CA ARG A 5 -18.73 -0.02 5.60
C ARG A 5 -18.51 1.39 6.15
N SER A 6 -18.06 1.48 7.40
CA SER A 6 -17.87 2.75 8.13
C SER A 6 -16.82 3.65 7.47
N GLY A 7 -15.70 3.07 7.02
CA GLY A 7 -14.64 3.81 6.32
C GLY A 7 -14.98 4.14 4.87
N GLY A 8 -16.11 3.67 4.34
CA GLY A 8 -16.50 3.87 2.95
C GLY A 8 -15.53 3.20 1.98
N VAL A 9 -15.22 3.85 0.86
CA VAL A 9 -14.36 3.30 -0.19
C VAL A 9 -12.94 3.03 0.29
N LEU A 10 -12.52 3.68 1.37
CA LEU A 10 -11.21 3.51 1.98
C LEU A 10 -11.09 2.22 2.80
N GLU A 11 -12.23 1.65 3.23
CA GLU A 11 -12.28 0.35 3.90
C GLU A 11 -12.65 -0.77 2.90
N ARG A 12 -13.53 -0.47 1.94
CA ARG A 12 -13.94 -1.40 0.88
C ARG A 12 -14.22 -0.67 -0.41
N ALA A 13 -13.46 -0.97 -1.46
CA ALA A 13 -13.63 -0.41 -2.80
C ALA A 13 -14.86 -0.99 -3.55
N GLY A 14 -16.06 -0.80 -3.00
CA GLY A 14 -17.33 -1.27 -3.59
C GLY A 14 -18.22 -0.13 -4.07
N HIS A 15 -19.11 -0.41 -5.01
CA HIS A 15 -20.10 0.56 -5.49
C HIS A 15 -21.05 1.03 -4.37
N THR A 16 -21.37 0.15 -3.41
CA THR A 16 -22.16 0.50 -2.23
C THR A 16 -21.50 1.60 -1.41
N GLU A 17 -20.21 1.45 -1.10
CA GLU A 17 -19.43 2.45 -0.38
C GLU A 17 -19.28 3.73 -1.20
N ALA A 18 -18.99 3.61 -2.51
CA ALA A 18 -18.83 4.76 -3.39
C ALA A 18 -20.11 5.63 -3.45
N THR A 19 -21.29 5.02 -3.53
CA THR A 19 -22.57 5.74 -3.51
C THR A 19 -22.75 6.55 -2.23
N VAL A 20 -22.46 5.94 -1.07
CA VAL A 20 -22.61 6.61 0.24
C VAL A 20 -21.58 7.73 0.40
N ASP A 21 -20.34 7.49 -0.05
CA ASP A 21 -19.26 8.45 0.06
C ASP A 21 -19.46 9.66 -0.85
N LEU A 22 -19.89 9.47 -2.11
CA LEU A 22 -20.22 10.58 -3.00
C LEU A 22 -21.29 11.50 -2.39
N ALA A 23 -22.34 10.93 -1.80
CA ALA A 23 -23.36 11.70 -1.11
C ALA A 23 -22.78 12.48 0.09
N ARG A 24 -21.89 11.84 0.87
CA ARG A 24 -21.21 12.49 2.00
C ARG A 24 -20.31 13.64 1.54
N GLN A 25 -19.52 13.43 0.48
CA GLN A 25 -18.63 14.47 -0.08
C GLN A 25 -19.42 15.66 -0.64
N ALA A 26 -20.64 15.43 -1.12
CA ALA A 26 -21.56 16.49 -1.53
C ALA A 26 -22.24 17.23 -0.36
N GLY A 27 -21.93 16.90 0.90
CA GLY A 27 -22.56 17.48 2.09
C GLY A 27 -24.01 17.02 2.30
N LEU A 28 -24.42 15.93 1.65
CA LEU A 28 -25.77 15.37 1.74
C LEU A 28 -25.83 14.25 2.79
N LYS A 29 -27.05 13.76 3.05
CA LYS A 29 -27.26 12.55 3.86
C LYS A 29 -26.49 11.39 3.20
N PRO A 30 -25.72 10.58 3.98
CA PRO A 30 -24.90 9.49 3.44
C PRO A 30 -25.77 8.28 3.04
N ALA A 31 -26.57 8.46 1.99
CA ALA A 31 -27.48 7.48 1.41
C ALA A 31 -27.68 7.78 -0.08
N GLY A 32 -27.78 6.75 -0.91
CA GLY A 32 -28.03 6.90 -2.33
C GLY A 32 -28.66 5.64 -2.95
N VAL A 33 -29.01 5.75 -4.22
CA VAL A 33 -29.56 4.67 -5.04
C VAL A 33 -28.55 4.35 -6.13
N LEU A 34 -28.32 3.07 -6.38
CA LEU A 34 -27.45 2.59 -7.43
C LEU A 34 -28.13 1.46 -8.19
N ILE A 35 -27.81 1.35 -9.48
CA ILE A 35 -28.22 0.27 -10.36
C ILE A 35 -27.10 0.07 -11.40
N GLU A 36 -26.83 -1.17 -11.78
CA GLU A 36 -25.92 -1.44 -12.89
C GLU A 36 -26.56 -1.13 -14.24
N ILE A 37 -25.74 -0.67 -15.19
CA ILE A 37 -26.17 -0.37 -16.56
C ILE A 37 -25.88 -1.61 -17.43
N LEU A 38 -26.92 -2.07 -18.15
CA LEU A 38 -26.82 -3.15 -19.12
C LEU A 38 -26.62 -2.57 -20.53
N SER A 39 -25.87 -3.30 -21.34
CA SER A 39 -25.79 -3.11 -22.79
C SER A 39 -27.11 -3.50 -23.46
N ASN A 40 -27.32 -3.02 -24.69
CA ASN A 40 -28.53 -3.35 -25.47
C ASN A 40 -28.71 -4.85 -25.76
N ASP A 41 -27.63 -5.63 -25.74
CA ASP A 41 -27.65 -7.08 -25.93
C ASP A 41 -27.96 -7.85 -24.62
N GLY A 42 -28.25 -7.15 -23.53
CA GLY A 42 -28.53 -7.71 -22.21
C GLY A 42 -27.30 -8.07 -21.39
N THR A 43 -26.09 -7.85 -21.91
CA THR A 43 -24.85 -8.03 -21.15
C THR A 43 -24.53 -6.80 -20.29
N MET A 44 -23.45 -6.85 -19.50
CA MET A 44 -23.03 -5.72 -18.67
C MET A 44 -22.27 -4.68 -19.50
N ALA A 45 -22.70 -3.42 -19.45
CA ALA A 45 -22.04 -2.33 -20.15
C ALA A 45 -20.59 -2.15 -19.68
N ARG A 46 -19.68 -1.93 -20.64
CA ARG A 46 -18.25 -1.71 -20.39
C ARG A 46 -17.90 -0.24 -20.53
N LEU A 47 -16.71 0.13 -20.04
CA LEU A 47 -16.28 1.53 -19.97
C LEU A 47 -16.46 2.35 -21.27
N PRO A 48 -16.16 1.83 -22.48
CA PRO A 48 -16.38 2.59 -23.71
C PRO A 48 -17.85 2.97 -23.93
N GLU A 49 -18.76 2.01 -23.75
CA GLU A 49 -20.21 2.23 -23.88
C GLU A 49 -20.75 3.14 -22.76
N LEU A 50 -20.25 2.95 -21.54
CA LEU A 50 -20.61 3.82 -20.41
C LEU A 50 -20.19 5.27 -20.64
N ALA A 51 -19.05 5.52 -21.30
CA ALA A 51 -18.57 6.85 -21.62
C ALA A 51 -19.48 7.53 -22.66
N GLU A 52 -19.87 6.82 -23.72
CA GLU A 52 -20.83 7.32 -24.72
C GLU A 52 -22.19 7.65 -24.07
N LYS A 53 -22.70 6.75 -23.22
CA LYS A 53 -23.96 6.98 -22.50
C LYS A 53 -23.89 8.11 -21.48
N ALA A 54 -22.76 8.28 -20.80
CA ALA A 54 -22.57 9.38 -19.87
C ALA A 54 -22.64 10.74 -20.60
N GLU A 55 -22.06 10.82 -21.80
CA GLU A 55 -22.15 12.00 -22.66
C GLU A 55 -23.58 12.25 -23.14
N GLU A 56 -24.26 11.21 -23.64
CA GLU A 56 -25.67 11.27 -24.06
C GLU A 56 -26.60 11.79 -22.96
N TRP A 57 -26.43 11.31 -21.73
CA TRP A 57 -27.27 11.68 -20.58
C TRP A 57 -26.81 12.95 -19.86
N GLY A 58 -25.67 13.53 -20.25
CA GLY A 58 -25.10 14.71 -19.60
C GLY A 58 -24.64 14.45 -18.15
N ILE A 59 -24.21 13.22 -17.83
CA ILE A 59 -23.72 12.85 -16.50
C ILE A 59 -22.20 12.66 -16.50
N LYS A 60 -21.59 12.73 -15.31
CA LYS A 60 -20.16 12.48 -15.13
C LYS A 60 -19.90 11.01 -14.86
N ILE A 61 -18.76 10.52 -15.35
CA ILE A 61 -18.20 9.22 -14.99
C ILE A 61 -16.99 9.43 -14.08
N VAL A 62 -16.89 8.63 -13.02
CA VAL A 62 -15.76 8.59 -12.10
C VAL A 62 -15.47 7.13 -11.75
N THR A 63 -14.24 6.83 -11.35
CA THR A 63 -13.90 5.50 -10.85
C THR A 63 -13.90 5.47 -9.32
N VAL A 64 -14.04 4.26 -8.74
CA VAL A 64 -13.85 4.08 -7.29
C VAL A 64 -12.41 4.41 -6.88
N GLU A 65 -11.44 4.13 -7.75
CA GLU A 65 -10.03 4.48 -7.56
C GLU A 65 -9.84 6.00 -7.43
N ASP A 66 -10.43 6.79 -8.34
CA ASP A 66 -10.37 8.25 -8.28
C ASP A 66 -11.03 8.79 -7.00
N LEU A 67 -12.12 8.16 -6.55
CA LEU A 67 -12.80 8.56 -5.30
C LEU A 67 -11.95 8.25 -4.07
N ILE A 68 -11.27 7.10 -4.04
CA ILE A 68 -10.31 6.74 -2.98
C ILE A 68 -9.18 7.77 -2.95
N GLU A 69 -8.56 8.05 -4.10
CA GLU A 69 -7.49 9.03 -4.23
C GLU A 69 -7.94 10.43 -3.80
N TYR A 70 -9.13 10.85 -4.23
CA TYR A 70 -9.74 12.12 -3.84
C TYR A 70 -9.90 12.22 -2.32
N ARG A 71 -10.52 11.22 -1.69
CA ARG A 71 -10.75 11.23 -0.23
C ARG A 71 -9.44 11.30 0.55
N PHE A 72 -8.45 10.46 0.20
CA PHE A 72 -7.12 10.51 0.84
C PHE A 72 -6.38 11.84 0.64
N ARG A 73 -6.65 12.59 -0.45
CA ARG A 73 -6.09 13.93 -0.66
C ARG A 73 -6.78 15.01 0.17
N GLN A 74 -8.08 14.87 0.42
CA GLN A 74 -8.90 15.88 1.11
C GLN A 74 -9.02 15.63 2.62
N GLU A 75 -8.95 14.39 3.05
CA GLU A 75 -9.20 13.97 4.42
C GLU A 75 -7.89 13.55 5.12
N LYS A 76 -7.75 13.85 6.41
CA LYS A 76 -6.61 13.40 7.22
C LYS A 76 -6.98 12.08 7.93
N HIS A 77 -6.28 11.01 7.57
CA HIS A 77 -6.53 9.64 8.05
C HIS A 77 -5.46 9.10 8.98
N VAL A 78 -4.41 9.88 9.24
CA VAL A 78 -3.35 9.51 10.17
C VAL A 78 -3.13 10.61 11.20
N GLU A 79 -2.82 10.22 12.43
CA GLU A 79 -2.53 11.14 13.52
C GLU A 79 -1.17 10.84 14.13
N LYS A 80 -0.31 11.84 14.24
CA LYS A 80 0.98 11.71 14.92
C LYS A 80 0.73 11.71 16.43
N ILE A 81 1.08 10.61 17.08
CA ILE A 81 0.83 10.40 18.51
C ILE A 81 2.06 10.75 19.35
N VAL A 82 3.23 10.26 18.94
CA VAL A 82 4.44 10.37 19.75
C VAL A 82 5.67 10.52 18.87
N SER A 83 6.70 11.16 19.41
CA SER A 83 8.03 11.14 18.84
C SER A 83 9.09 11.08 19.92
N LEU A 84 10.13 10.29 19.68
CA LEU A 84 11.20 10.05 20.63
C LEU A 84 12.53 9.79 19.93
N ASP A 85 13.60 9.96 20.71
CA ASP A 85 14.94 9.49 20.37
C ASP A 85 14.98 7.95 20.36
N PHE A 86 15.57 7.36 19.32
CA PHE A 86 15.49 5.91 19.06
C PHE A 86 16.83 5.33 18.57
N PRO A 87 17.75 4.98 19.48
CA PRO A 87 18.98 4.28 19.15
C PRO A 87 18.71 2.81 18.81
N THR A 88 19.37 2.30 17.78
CA THR A 88 19.25 0.92 17.28
C THR A 88 20.62 0.34 16.96
N ASP A 89 20.68 -0.95 16.68
CA ASP A 89 21.86 -1.62 16.11
C ASP A 89 22.20 -1.14 14.69
N PHE A 90 21.24 -0.58 13.96
CA PHE A 90 21.45 0.05 12.65
C PHE A 90 21.93 1.49 12.72
N GLY A 91 21.98 2.10 13.90
CA GLY A 91 22.29 3.52 14.06
C GLY A 91 21.26 4.28 14.87
N HIS A 92 21.31 5.60 14.79
CA HIS A 92 20.52 6.49 15.65
C HIS A 92 19.48 7.28 14.87
N PHE A 93 18.22 7.09 15.23
CA PHE A 93 17.06 7.65 14.54
C PHE A 93 16.15 8.42 15.50
N LYS A 94 15.28 9.25 14.92
CA LYS A 94 14.08 9.73 15.58
C LYS A 94 12.92 8.81 15.19
N ALA A 95 12.27 8.20 16.17
CA ALA A 95 11.04 7.46 15.95
C ALA A 95 9.82 8.39 16.04
N VAL A 96 8.84 8.15 15.16
CA VAL A 96 7.53 8.81 15.20
C VAL A 96 6.44 7.74 15.07
N GLY A 97 5.55 7.69 16.06
CA GLY A 97 4.40 6.81 16.07
C GLY A 97 3.15 7.51 15.52
N TYR A 98 2.42 6.82 14.64
CA TYR A 98 1.20 7.26 14.00
C TYR A 98 0.05 6.31 14.31
N ASP A 99 -1.16 6.84 14.44
CA ASP A 99 -2.41 6.08 14.56
C ASP A 99 -3.26 6.27 13.30
N SER A 100 -3.90 5.20 12.83
CA SER A 100 -4.82 5.22 11.70
C SER A 100 -6.23 5.57 12.15
N LYS A 101 -6.93 6.43 11.41
CA LYS A 101 -8.37 6.72 11.63
C LYS A 101 -9.29 5.77 10.87
N LEU A 102 -8.72 4.91 10.02
CA LEU A 102 -9.45 3.97 9.17
C LEU A 102 -9.40 2.54 9.71
N SER A 103 -8.47 2.26 10.63
CA SER A 103 -8.20 0.95 11.20
C SER A 103 -7.62 1.09 12.60
N ASP A 104 -7.58 0.00 13.36
CA ASP A 104 -6.91 -0.03 14.68
C ASP A 104 -5.37 -0.18 14.57
N GLU A 105 -4.81 0.12 13.39
CA GLU A 105 -3.39 -0.08 13.11
C GLU A 105 -2.58 1.16 13.49
N GLN A 106 -1.45 0.91 14.15
CA GLN A 106 -0.47 1.93 14.51
C GLN A 106 0.75 1.77 13.61
N HIS A 107 1.41 2.85 13.23
CA HIS A 107 2.54 2.82 12.30
C HIS A 107 3.75 3.54 12.90
N ILE A 108 4.95 3.18 12.45
CA ILE A 108 6.18 3.82 12.92
C ILE A 108 7.04 4.28 11.75
N ALA A 109 7.52 5.51 11.85
CA ALA A 109 8.55 6.05 10.97
C ALA A 109 9.84 6.29 11.75
N LEU A 110 10.96 5.83 11.20
CA LEU A 110 12.30 6.11 11.68
C LEU A 110 12.93 7.14 10.75
N ILE A 111 13.31 8.28 11.31
CA ILE A 111 13.82 9.43 10.58
C ILE A 111 15.29 9.62 10.95
N LYS A 112 16.15 9.67 9.93
CA LYS A 112 17.57 9.99 10.08
C LYS A 112 17.81 11.43 9.62
N GLY A 113 18.52 12.19 10.45
CA GLY A 113 18.94 13.56 10.16
C GLY A 113 17.78 14.54 9.97
N GLU A 114 18.13 15.75 9.54
CA GLU A 114 17.16 16.81 9.25
C GLU A 114 16.67 16.73 7.80
N LEU A 115 15.36 16.70 7.60
CA LEU A 115 14.77 16.57 6.26
C LEU A 115 14.75 17.90 5.49
N GLY A 116 14.96 19.04 6.16
CA GLY A 116 14.99 20.37 5.55
C GLY A 116 13.72 20.67 4.75
N GLU A 117 13.88 21.03 3.47
CA GLU A 117 12.74 21.30 2.58
C GLU A 117 11.94 20.05 2.18
N GLY A 118 12.37 18.85 2.57
CA GLY A 118 11.71 17.60 2.21
C GLY A 118 11.96 17.13 0.78
N LYS A 119 12.96 17.67 0.10
CA LYS A 119 13.32 17.28 -1.27
C LYS A 119 14.39 16.19 -1.27
N ASP A 120 14.27 15.30 -2.24
CA ASP A 120 15.22 14.22 -2.55
C ASP A 120 15.61 13.37 -1.32
N VAL A 121 14.61 13.03 -0.50
CA VAL A 121 14.81 12.23 0.71
C VAL A 121 14.96 10.76 0.33
N LEU A 122 15.93 10.04 0.90
CA LEU A 122 16.01 8.59 0.75
C LEU A 122 14.90 7.93 1.58
N VAL A 123 14.00 7.18 0.92
CA VAL A 123 12.81 6.63 1.58
C VAL A 123 12.67 5.14 1.35
N ARG A 124 12.30 4.40 2.40
CA ARG A 124 11.80 3.03 2.32
C ARG A 124 10.42 2.95 2.96
N VAL A 125 9.41 2.56 2.18
CA VAL A 125 8.10 2.14 2.73
C VAL A 125 8.08 0.62 2.82
N HIS A 126 8.21 0.10 4.04
CA HIS A 126 8.27 -1.31 4.37
C HIS A 126 6.90 -1.80 4.85
N SER A 127 6.47 -2.93 4.31
CA SER A 127 5.24 -3.62 4.74
C SER A 127 5.63 -4.60 5.82
N GLU A 128 4.87 -4.65 6.92
CA GLU A 128 5.09 -5.59 8.00
C GLU A 128 5.26 -7.04 7.52
N CYS A 129 6.24 -7.72 8.10
CA CYS A 129 6.49 -9.13 7.90
C CYS A 129 7.12 -9.74 9.16
N LEU A 130 6.32 -10.17 10.13
CA LEU A 130 6.78 -10.73 11.40
C LEU A 130 7.79 -11.86 11.19
N THR A 131 7.49 -12.78 10.26
CA THR A 131 8.34 -13.94 9.99
C THR A 131 9.72 -13.53 9.45
N GLY A 132 9.80 -12.49 8.63
CA GLY A 132 11.05 -12.06 8.01
C GLY A 132 11.82 -11.06 8.87
N ASP A 133 11.12 -10.04 9.34
CA ASP A 133 11.70 -8.89 10.02
C ASP A 133 12.19 -9.28 11.42
N THR A 134 11.33 -9.95 12.19
CA THR A 134 11.60 -10.35 13.58
C THR A 134 12.18 -11.75 13.68
N LEU A 135 11.53 -12.76 13.08
CA LEU A 135 11.94 -14.17 13.21
C LEU A 135 13.03 -14.60 12.22
N ARG A 136 13.46 -13.70 11.33
CA ARG A 136 14.57 -13.92 10.38
C ARG A 136 14.39 -15.14 9.47
N SER A 137 13.15 -15.44 9.09
CA SER A 137 12.84 -16.52 8.16
C SER A 137 13.58 -16.37 6.84
N LEU A 138 14.23 -17.45 6.40
CA LEU A 138 14.93 -17.52 5.12
C LEU A 138 13.99 -17.73 3.93
N ARG A 139 12.71 -18.05 4.15
CA ARG A 139 11.71 -18.27 3.09
C ARG A 139 11.23 -16.98 2.41
N CYS A 140 11.60 -15.81 2.92
CA CYS A 140 11.28 -14.52 2.31
C CYS A 140 12.47 -13.56 2.35
N ASP A 141 12.41 -12.48 1.58
CA ASP A 141 13.44 -11.45 1.48
C ASP A 141 13.18 -10.23 2.40
N CYS A 142 12.06 -10.20 3.12
CA CYS A 142 11.60 -9.02 3.86
C CYS A 142 12.59 -8.55 4.92
N GLY A 143 13.07 -9.46 5.78
CA GLY A 143 13.98 -9.09 6.87
C GLY A 143 15.32 -8.57 6.38
N ALA A 144 15.88 -9.18 5.32
CA ALA A 144 17.11 -8.70 4.71
C ALA A 144 16.90 -7.31 4.06
N GLN A 145 15.76 -7.10 3.39
CA GLN A 145 15.40 -5.78 2.84
C GLN A 145 15.26 -4.70 3.92
N MET A 146 14.64 -5.02 5.06
CA MET A 146 14.54 -4.08 6.17
C MET A 146 15.92 -3.63 6.64
N ARG A 147 16.83 -4.57 6.91
CA ARG A 147 18.20 -4.27 7.37
C ARG A 147 18.96 -3.41 6.38
N THR A 148 19.03 -3.84 5.11
CA THR A 148 19.73 -3.09 4.06
C THR A 148 19.16 -1.68 3.86
N ALA A 149 17.85 -1.51 4.01
CA ALA A 149 17.25 -0.18 3.91
C ALA A 149 17.62 0.73 5.10
N LEU A 150 17.63 0.20 6.32
CA LEU A 150 18.02 0.95 7.51
C LEU A 150 19.51 1.32 7.48
N GLU A 151 20.38 0.37 7.12
CA GLU A 151 21.82 0.58 6.94
C GLU A 151 22.11 1.68 5.91
N ARG A 152 21.47 1.62 4.73
CA ARG A 152 21.63 2.66 3.70
C ARG A 152 21.14 4.03 4.16
N ILE A 153 20.06 4.09 4.94
CA ILE A 153 19.55 5.36 5.49
C ILE A 153 20.51 5.91 6.54
N GLU A 154 21.08 5.06 7.39
CA GLU A 154 22.12 5.46 8.34
C GLU A 154 23.34 6.02 7.62
N GLU A 155 23.86 5.29 6.63
CA GLU A 155 25.03 5.66 5.81
C GLU A 155 24.81 6.99 5.07
N GLU A 156 23.62 7.20 4.50
CA GLU A 156 23.24 8.46 3.83
C GLU A 156 23.15 9.62 4.84
N GLY A 157 22.89 9.34 6.12
CA GLY A 157 22.73 10.35 7.17
C GLY A 157 21.44 11.18 7.06
N ARG A 158 20.60 10.90 6.05
CA ARG A 158 19.33 11.61 5.80
C ARG A 158 18.31 10.73 5.10
N GLY A 159 17.25 10.33 5.79
CA GLY A 159 16.21 9.51 5.18
C GLY A 159 15.06 9.12 6.11
N VAL A 160 14.10 8.39 5.55
CA VAL A 160 12.92 7.90 6.27
C VAL A 160 12.70 6.41 5.97
N PHE A 161 12.69 5.61 7.03
CA PHE A 161 12.19 4.24 6.99
C PHE A 161 10.79 4.20 7.61
N LEU A 162 9.78 3.89 6.81
CA LEU A 162 8.39 3.83 7.23
C LEU A 162 7.94 2.37 7.30
N TYR A 163 7.55 1.91 8.49
CA TYR A 163 7.04 0.57 8.73
C TYR A 163 5.52 0.60 8.88
N ILE A 164 4.82 0.03 7.89
CA ILE A 164 3.36 -0.05 7.87
C ILE A 164 2.91 -1.40 8.42
N LEU A 165 2.30 -1.36 9.62
CA LEU A 165 1.63 -2.49 10.26
C LEU A 165 0.26 -2.79 9.61
N GLY A 166 -0.22 -4.01 9.81
CA GLY A 166 -1.45 -4.51 9.18
C GLY A 166 -1.24 -5.01 7.74
N HIS A 167 -0.03 -4.85 7.18
CA HIS A 167 0.33 -5.30 5.84
C HIS A 167 0.87 -6.73 5.77
N GLU A 168 0.87 -7.46 6.89
CA GLU A 168 1.33 -8.84 6.95
C GLU A 168 0.60 -9.72 5.92
N GLY A 169 1.37 -10.54 5.21
CA GLY A 169 0.84 -11.39 4.14
C GLY A 169 0.24 -10.63 2.95
N ARG A 170 0.59 -9.35 2.74
CA ARG A 170 -0.08 -8.45 1.78
C ARG A 170 -1.51 -8.07 2.19
N GLY A 171 -1.74 -7.95 3.50
CA GLY A 171 -3.02 -7.52 4.09
C GLY A 171 -3.97 -8.67 4.46
N ILE A 172 -3.57 -9.93 4.25
CA ILE A 172 -4.38 -11.10 4.67
C ILE A 172 -4.09 -11.51 6.13
N GLY A 173 -3.06 -10.94 6.75
CA GLY A 173 -2.64 -11.24 8.12
C GLY A 173 -1.77 -12.49 8.26
N LEU A 174 -1.19 -12.66 9.46
CA LEU A 174 -0.19 -13.69 9.76
C LEU A 174 -0.71 -15.12 9.55
N LEU A 175 -1.87 -15.46 10.10
CA LEU A 175 -2.37 -16.83 10.04
C LEU A 175 -2.68 -17.27 8.61
N ASN A 176 -3.25 -16.39 7.80
CA ASN A 176 -3.54 -16.68 6.39
C ASN A 176 -2.26 -16.75 5.56
N LYS A 177 -1.26 -15.93 5.86
CA LYS A 177 0.09 -16.08 5.28
C LYS A 177 0.67 -17.46 5.56
N LEU A 178 0.58 -17.95 6.80
CA LEU A 178 1.07 -19.29 7.16
C LEU A 178 0.29 -20.40 6.43
N LYS A 179 -1.04 -20.26 6.28
CA LYS A 179 -1.84 -21.17 5.45
C LYS A 179 -1.41 -21.14 3.97
N ALA A 180 -1.14 -19.96 3.42
CA ALA A 180 -0.64 -19.83 2.05
C ALA A 180 0.74 -20.49 1.90
N MET A 181 1.63 -20.31 2.87
CA MET A 181 2.92 -21.01 2.91
C MET A 181 2.74 -22.53 3.01
N LYS A 182 1.73 -23.02 3.72
CA LYS A 182 1.42 -24.46 3.77
C LYS A 182 1.02 -25.00 2.40
N LEU A 183 0.18 -24.26 1.67
CA LEU A 183 -0.18 -24.61 0.29
C LEU A 183 1.05 -24.56 -0.64
N GLN A 184 2.01 -23.68 -0.41
CA GLN A 184 3.26 -23.66 -1.17
C GLN A 184 4.09 -24.93 -0.96
N GLU A 185 4.08 -25.52 0.24
CA GLU A 185 4.72 -26.81 0.49
C GLU A 185 4.06 -27.95 -0.30
N GLU A 186 2.79 -27.78 -0.67
CA GLU A 186 2.03 -28.72 -1.50
C GLU A 186 2.23 -28.45 -3.01
N GLY A 187 3.10 -27.51 -3.38
CA GLY A 187 3.49 -27.21 -4.76
C GLY A 187 2.74 -26.06 -5.43
N TYR A 188 1.87 -25.35 -4.71
CA TYR A 188 1.17 -24.19 -5.27
C TYR A 188 2.07 -22.95 -5.28
N ASP A 189 2.01 -22.16 -6.37
CA ASP A 189 2.67 -20.87 -6.39
C ASP A 189 1.99 -19.88 -5.40
N THR A 190 2.65 -18.76 -5.12
CA THR A 190 2.13 -17.76 -4.16
C THR A 190 0.77 -17.18 -4.55
N VAL A 191 0.51 -17.02 -5.85
CA VAL A 191 -0.74 -16.44 -6.35
C VAL A 191 -1.87 -17.47 -6.25
N GLU A 192 -1.60 -18.71 -6.65
CA GLU A 192 -2.55 -19.83 -6.57
C GLU A 192 -2.92 -20.14 -5.12
N ALA A 193 -1.94 -20.14 -4.21
CA ALA A 193 -2.19 -20.33 -2.78
C ALA A 193 -3.15 -19.26 -2.21
N ASN A 194 -2.96 -17.99 -2.56
CA ASN A 194 -3.85 -16.90 -2.12
C ASN A 194 -5.25 -17.03 -2.73
N ARG A 195 -5.33 -17.34 -4.03
CA ARG A 195 -6.62 -17.52 -4.72
C ARG A 195 -7.44 -18.65 -4.10
N ARG A 196 -6.80 -19.76 -3.73
CA ARG A 196 -7.45 -20.89 -3.05
C ARG A 196 -7.98 -20.54 -1.66
N LEU A 197 -7.31 -19.62 -0.98
CA LEU A 197 -7.77 -19.08 0.30
C LEU A 197 -8.82 -17.97 0.14
N GLY A 198 -9.20 -17.62 -1.10
CA GLY A 198 -10.22 -16.62 -1.39
C GLY A 198 -9.71 -15.17 -1.31
N TYR A 199 -8.41 -14.94 -1.40
CA TYR A 199 -7.80 -13.61 -1.31
C TYR A 199 -7.27 -13.12 -2.65
N GLU A 200 -7.40 -11.81 -2.87
CA GLU A 200 -6.73 -11.13 -3.96
C GLU A 200 -5.19 -11.13 -3.79
N PRO A 201 -4.40 -11.02 -4.87
CA PRO A 201 -2.95 -11.11 -4.79
C PRO A 201 -2.27 -9.99 -4.01
N ASP A 202 -2.92 -8.83 -3.84
CA ASP A 202 -2.41 -7.67 -3.10
C ASP A 202 -3.57 -6.78 -2.66
N LEU A 203 -3.81 -6.66 -1.35
CA LEU A 203 -4.89 -5.84 -0.77
C LEU A 203 -4.36 -4.56 -0.11
N ARG A 204 -3.09 -4.22 -0.31
CA ARG A 204 -2.47 -3.09 0.40
C ARG A 204 -2.89 -1.76 -0.20
N ASP A 205 -3.33 -0.87 0.66
CA ASP A 205 -3.49 0.56 0.36
C ASP A 205 -2.19 1.32 0.68
N TYR A 206 -1.84 2.28 -0.16
CA TYR A 206 -0.62 3.08 -0.01
C TYR A 206 -0.89 4.53 0.46
N GLY A 207 -2.15 4.91 0.63
CA GLY A 207 -2.58 6.25 1.04
C GLY A 207 -2.16 6.61 2.47
N ILE A 208 -2.28 5.66 3.40
CA ILE A 208 -1.78 5.84 4.78
C ILE A 208 -0.28 6.17 4.78
N GLY A 209 0.51 5.38 4.04
CA GLY A 209 1.96 5.61 3.97
C GLY A 209 2.31 6.95 3.34
N ALA A 210 1.56 7.37 2.31
CA ALA A 210 1.74 8.68 1.71
C ALA A 210 1.41 9.84 2.66
N GLN A 211 0.31 9.74 3.42
CA GLN A 211 -0.04 10.78 4.39
C GLN A 211 1.01 10.90 5.51
N ILE A 212 1.54 9.78 6.00
CA ILE A 212 2.62 9.78 6.99
C ILE A 212 3.87 10.48 6.42
N LEU A 213 4.29 10.13 5.20
CA LEU A 213 5.45 10.77 4.57
C LEU A 213 5.25 12.29 4.39
N LYS A 214 4.04 12.72 4.03
CA LYS A 214 3.68 14.13 3.89
C LYS A 214 3.66 14.86 5.24
N ASP A 215 3.14 14.25 6.30
CA ASP A 215 3.11 14.79 7.66
C ASP A 215 4.54 14.94 8.24
N ILE A 216 5.41 13.97 7.95
CA ILE A 216 6.85 14.02 8.28
C ILE A 216 7.58 15.15 7.51
N GLY A 217 7.00 15.61 6.40
CA GLY A 217 7.52 16.72 5.60
C GLY A 217 8.23 16.31 4.30
N VAL A 218 8.12 15.04 3.87
CA VAL A 218 8.64 14.59 2.58
C VAL A 218 7.81 15.19 1.44
N LYS A 219 8.49 15.75 0.43
CA LYS A 219 7.89 16.31 -0.79
C LYS A 219 8.36 15.57 -2.05
N SER A 220 9.64 15.19 -2.09
CA SER A 220 10.16 14.29 -3.11
C SER A 220 11.17 13.31 -2.54
N MET A 221 11.28 12.15 -3.16
CA MET A 221 12.07 11.05 -2.62
C MET A 221 12.80 10.23 -3.69
N ARG A 222 13.89 9.59 -3.26
CA ARG A 222 14.49 8.42 -3.91
C ARG A 222 13.97 7.19 -3.18
N LEU A 223 13.11 6.41 -3.84
CA LEU A 223 12.34 5.34 -3.20
C LEU A 223 13.02 3.98 -3.35
N MET A 224 13.37 3.37 -2.22
CA MET A 224 13.90 2.01 -2.16
C MET A 224 12.80 0.95 -2.35
N THR A 225 12.51 0.57 -3.60
CA THR A 225 11.46 -0.41 -3.92
C THR A 225 11.77 -1.26 -5.15
N ASN A 226 11.40 -2.53 -5.07
CA ASN A 226 11.37 -3.43 -6.23
C ASN A 226 9.98 -3.51 -6.87
N ASN A 227 8.95 -2.95 -6.22
CA ASN A 227 7.57 -2.97 -6.68
C ASN A 227 7.20 -1.64 -7.39
N PRO A 228 6.95 -1.64 -8.72
CA PRO A 228 6.55 -0.43 -9.43
C PRO A 228 5.19 0.10 -8.98
N LYS A 229 4.27 -0.76 -8.49
CA LYS A 229 2.96 -0.32 -7.99
C LYS A 229 3.08 0.64 -6.79
N LYS A 230 4.14 0.50 -5.97
CA LYS A 230 4.41 1.42 -4.84
C LYS A 230 4.72 2.84 -5.33
N ILE A 231 5.27 2.99 -6.53
CA ILE A 231 5.60 4.30 -7.10
C ILE A 231 4.31 5.01 -7.48
N VAL A 232 3.50 4.37 -8.32
CA VAL A 232 2.20 4.90 -8.78
C VAL A 232 1.32 5.26 -7.59
N GLY A 233 1.22 4.37 -6.61
CA GLY A 233 0.44 4.61 -5.40
C GLY A 233 0.87 5.85 -4.61
N LEU A 234 2.17 6.14 -4.48
CA LEU A 234 2.64 7.33 -3.76
C LEU A 234 2.52 8.62 -4.57
N GLU A 235 2.74 8.56 -5.89
CA GLU A 235 2.62 9.73 -6.77
C GLU A 235 1.18 10.26 -6.85
N GLY A 236 0.19 9.37 -6.80
CA GLY A 236 -1.22 9.73 -6.65
C GLY A 236 -1.50 10.61 -5.41
N TYR A 237 -0.67 10.54 -4.37
CA TYR A 237 -0.86 11.36 -3.16
C TYR A 237 -0.04 12.66 -3.14
N GLY A 238 0.49 13.08 -4.29
CA GLY A 238 1.23 14.33 -4.45
C GLY A 238 2.67 14.29 -3.94
N LEU A 239 3.20 13.10 -3.69
CA LEU A 239 4.62 12.87 -3.39
C LEU A 239 5.36 12.59 -4.70
N LYS A 240 6.52 13.23 -4.93
CA LYS A 240 7.28 13.03 -6.17
C LYS A 240 8.35 11.96 -6.00
N VAL A 241 8.27 10.86 -6.74
CA VAL A 241 9.35 9.85 -6.77
C VAL A 241 10.35 10.24 -7.87
N ARG A 242 11.53 10.72 -7.46
CA ARG A 242 12.58 11.18 -8.40
C ARG A 242 13.39 10.04 -8.97
N GLU A 243 13.58 9.02 -8.15
CA GLU A 243 14.40 7.87 -8.49
C GLU A 243 13.83 6.64 -7.80
N ARG A 244 13.85 5.51 -8.50
CA ARG A 244 13.61 4.20 -7.92
C ARG A 244 14.95 3.55 -7.64
N ILE A 245 15.28 3.36 -6.37
CA ILE A 245 16.49 2.66 -5.95
C ILE A 245 16.13 1.18 -5.74
N PRO A 246 16.75 0.23 -6.46
CA PRO A 246 16.51 -1.19 -6.23
C PRO A 246 17.08 -1.63 -4.88
N LEU A 247 16.39 -2.59 -4.25
CA LEU A 247 16.77 -3.14 -2.97
C LEU A 247 17.06 -4.64 -3.13
N ASN A 248 18.29 -4.94 -3.55
CA ASN A 248 18.75 -6.29 -3.83
C ASN A 248 19.47 -6.85 -2.60
N VAL A 249 18.98 -7.98 -2.09
CA VAL A 249 19.49 -8.61 -0.86
C VAL A 249 19.90 -10.07 -1.05
N GLY A 250 20.11 -10.47 -2.31
CA GLY A 250 20.49 -11.83 -2.70
C GLY A 250 19.33 -12.84 -2.64
N GLN A 251 19.63 -14.08 -3.05
CA GLN A 251 18.74 -15.23 -2.96
C GLN A 251 19.43 -16.33 -2.15
N ASN A 252 18.63 -17.22 -1.56
CA ASN A 252 19.10 -18.44 -0.89
C ASN A 252 18.23 -19.63 -1.34
N GLU A 253 18.62 -20.84 -0.95
CA GLU A 253 17.93 -22.08 -1.34
C GLU A 253 16.46 -22.11 -0.91
N CYS A 254 16.10 -21.44 0.19
CA CYS A 254 14.74 -21.41 0.72
C CYS A 254 13.82 -20.37 0.07
N ASN A 255 14.34 -19.36 -0.62
CA ASN A 255 13.53 -18.28 -1.21
C ASN A 255 13.65 -18.11 -2.73
N SER A 256 14.46 -18.92 -3.41
CA SER A 256 14.62 -18.87 -4.86
C SER A 256 13.29 -18.97 -5.61
N GLU A 257 12.47 -19.99 -5.31
CA GLU A 257 11.15 -20.19 -5.93
C GLU A 257 10.15 -19.08 -5.59
N TYR A 258 10.18 -18.61 -4.34
CA TYR A 258 9.37 -17.47 -3.92
C TYR A 258 9.72 -16.22 -4.74
N LEU A 259 11.01 -15.88 -4.86
CA LEU A 259 11.48 -14.71 -5.60
C LEU A 259 11.20 -14.83 -7.10
N LYS A 260 11.36 -16.02 -7.67
CA LYS A 260 10.98 -16.33 -9.06
C LYS A 260 9.48 -16.09 -9.31
N THR A 261 8.62 -16.65 -8.47
CA THR A 261 7.17 -16.40 -8.54
C THR A 261 6.84 -14.91 -8.40
N LYS A 262 7.53 -14.23 -7.46
CA LYS A 262 7.36 -12.80 -7.21
C LYS A 262 7.64 -11.98 -8.47
N LYS A 263 8.70 -12.34 -9.20
CA LYS A 263 9.09 -11.74 -10.49
C LYS A 263 8.04 -11.99 -11.58
N GLU A 264 7.77 -13.25 -11.88
CA GLU A 264 6.97 -13.64 -13.05
C GLU A 264 5.51 -13.20 -12.95
N ARG A 265 4.92 -13.25 -11.75
CA ARG A 265 3.47 -13.06 -11.57
C ARG A 265 3.07 -11.68 -11.05
N ASN A 266 3.94 -10.97 -10.34
CA ASN A 266 3.59 -9.68 -9.71
C ASN A 266 4.17 -8.45 -10.44
N GLY A 267 4.74 -8.63 -11.64
CA GLY A 267 5.28 -7.52 -12.44
C GLY A 267 6.49 -6.84 -11.81
N LEU A 268 7.28 -7.57 -11.00
CA LEU A 268 8.54 -7.04 -10.46
C LEU A 268 9.63 -7.18 -11.53
N VAL A 269 10.34 -6.09 -11.80
CA VAL A 269 11.40 -6.02 -12.83
C VAL A 269 12.71 -6.57 -12.26
N GLU A 270 13.38 -7.48 -13.00
CA GLU A 270 14.75 -7.95 -12.77
C GLU A 270 15.80 -6.92 -13.23
N HIS A 271 16.88 -6.73 -12.47
CA HIS A 271 18.20 -7.34 -12.66
C HIS A 271 18.82 -7.07 -14.04
N ASN A 272 19.71 -6.06 -14.06
CA ASN A 272 21.13 -6.27 -14.34
C ASN A 272 21.92 -5.74 -13.16
#